data_AF-A0AAU6RRD5-F1
#
_entry.id   AF-A0AAU6RRD5-F1
#
_cell.length_a   1.000
_cell.length_b   1.000
_cell.length_c   1.000
_cell.angle_alpha   90.00
_cell.angle_beta   90.00
_cell.angle_gamma   90.00
#
_symmetry.space_group_name_H-M   'P 1'
#
loop_
_entity.id
_entity.type
_entity.pdbx_description
1 polymer ?
#
loop_
_entity_poly.entity_id
_entity_poly.type
_entity_poly.pdbx_seq_one_letter_code
_entity_poly.pdbx_strand_id
1 'polypeptide(L)'
;MASPSLYEKLNIKNEDSIYKSVYIHDDYTEEGYPVVEIEAYDGFFLDSIRTKSKYIKVRNQIMKKVYKYMNKNGIDETWITFYTKYGREDHLLYEDFMRENHLIK
;
A
#
# COMPACT_ATOMS: atom_id res chain seq x y z
N MET A 1 -14.78 3.12 -13.14
CA MET A 1 -14.82 1.72 -12.64
C MET A 1 -14.05 1.72 -11.33
N ALA A 2 -14.47 0.94 -10.32
CA ALA A 2 -13.70 0.89 -9.06
C ALA A 2 -12.34 0.24 -9.33
N SER A 3 -11.25 0.88 -8.90
CA SER A 3 -9.89 0.35 -9.04
C SER A 3 -9.78 -0.97 -8.28
N PRO A 4 -9.26 -2.06 -8.88
CA PRO A 4 -9.14 -3.32 -8.18
C PRO A 4 -8.10 -3.22 -7.06
N SER A 5 -8.46 -3.73 -5.90
CA SER A 5 -7.59 -3.80 -4.74
C SER A 5 -6.40 -4.73 -4.96
N LEU A 6 -5.32 -4.54 -4.21
CA LEU A 6 -4.18 -5.43 -4.18
C LEU A 6 -4.60 -6.85 -3.75
N TYR A 7 -5.64 -6.96 -2.92
CA TYR A 7 -6.26 -8.23 -2.56
C TYR A 7 -6.75 -9.01 -3.78
N GLU A 8 -7.51 -8.35 -4.66
CA GLU A 8 -8.03 -8.93 -5.91
C GLU A 8 -6.90 -9.25 -6.89
N LYS A 9 -5.98 -8.30 -7.09
CA LYS A 9 -4.81 -8.48 -7.99
C LYS A 9 -3.90 -9.64 -7.56
N LEU A 10 -3.83 -9.94 -6.26
CA LEU A 10 -3.05 -11.07 -5.72
C LEU A 10 -3.85 -12.37 -5.58
N ASN A 11 -5.14 -12.40 -5.91
CA ASN A 11 -6.04 -13.55 -5.75
C ASN A 11 -5.97 -14.16 -4.33
N ILE A 12 -5.99 -13.30 -3.30
CA ILE A 12 -5.96 -13.74 -1.91
C ILE A 12 -7.32 -14.35 -1.56
N LYS A 13 -7.32 -15.52 -0.90
CA LYS A 13 -8.54 -16.26 -0.55
C LYS A 13 -9.07 -16.01 0.87
N ASN A 14 -8.24 -15.45 1.74
CA ASN A 14 -8.65 -15.18 3.13
C ASN A 14 -9.55 -13.94 3.15
N GLU A 15 -10.72 -14.01 3.78
CA GLU A 15 -11.62 -12.86 3.90
C GLU A 15 -11.02 -11.74 4.77
N ASP A 16 -10.19 -12.06 5.75
CA ASP A 16 -9.57 -11.09 6.64
C ASP A 16 -8.21 -10.64 6.11
N SER A 17 -8.18 -9.50 5.41
CA SER A 17 -6.95 -8.98 4.81
C SER A 17 -6.89 -7.46 4.74
N ILE A 18 -5.81 -6.89 5.29
CA ILE A 18 -5.49 -5.46 5.16
C ILE A 18 -5.30 -5.01 3.71
N TYR A 19 -5.09 -5.93 2.77
CA TYR A 19 -4.86 -5.60 1.36
C TYR A 19 -6.15 -5.29 0.58
N LYS A 20 -7.33 -5.53 1.19
CA LYS A 20 -8.61 -5.06 0.65
C LYS A 20 -8.69 -3.54 0.62
N SER A 21 -8.03 -2.89 1.59
CA SER A 21 -7.89 -1.45 1.72
C SER A 21 -6.82 -0.83 0.82
N VAL A 22 -6.16 -1.59 -0.06
CA VAL A 22 -5.04 -1.09 -0.88
C VAL A 22 -5.49 -1.08 -2.33
N TYR A 23 -5.72 0.09 -2.90
CA TYR A 23 -6.23 0.29 -4.25
C TYR A 23 -5.10 0.72 -5.18
N ILE A 24 -4.96 0.02 -6.31
CA ILE A 24 -3.97 0.37 -7.33
C ILE A 24 -4.75 0.97 -8.49
N HIS A 25 -4.52 2.24 -8.77
CA HIS A 25 -5.21 3.00 -9.79
C HIS A 25 -4.55 2.78 -11.15
N ASP A 26 -5.34 2.91 -12.21
CA ASP A 26 -4.83 2.94 -13.60
C ASP A 26 -4.32 4.35 -13.98
N ASP A 27 -4.26 5.27 -13.01
CA ASP A 27 -3.78 6.63 -13.14
C ASP A 27 -2.32 6.77 -12.68
N TYR A 28 -1.68 7.83 -13.16
CA TYR A 28 -0.30 8.18 -12.85
C TYR A 28 -0.23 9.61 -12.29
N THR A 29 0.76 9.88 -11.45
CA THR A 29 1.08 11.26 -11.04
C THR A 29 1.55 12.09 -12.24
N GLU A 30 1.63 13.42 -12.08
CA GLU A 30 2.15 14.30 -13.14
C GLU A 30 3.60 13.95 -13.56
N GLU A 31 4.37 13.40 -12.61
CA GLU A 31 5.73 12.90 -12.81
C GLU A 31 5.79 11.49 -13.42
N GLY A 32 4.64 10.84 -13.66
CA GLY A 32 4.55 9.55 -14.32
C GLY A 32 4.62 8.33 -13.40
N TYR A 33 4.32 8.48 -12.10
CA TYR A 33 4.33 7.36 -11.15
C TYR A 33 2.96 6.71 -10.98
N PRO A 34 2.85 5.37 -11.01
CA PRO A 34 1.60 4.70 -10.71
C PRO A 34 1.14 5.02 -9.28
N VAL A 35 -0.16 5.30 -9.13
CA VAL A 35 -0.77 5.74 -7.87
C VAL A 35 -1.41 4.57 -7.12
N VAL A 36 -1.07 4.47 -5.83
CA VAL A 36 -1.64 3.50 -4.89
C VAL A 36 -2.25 4.22 -3.70
N GLU A 37 -3.53 4.01 -3.45
CA GLU A 37 -4.23 4.62 -2.32
C GLU A 37 -4.59 3.56 -1.27
N ILE A 38 -4.46 3.93 0.00
CA ILE A 38 -4.88 3.09 1.12
C ILE A 38 -5.97 3.79 1.89
N GLU A 39 -7.18 3.25 1.79
CA GLU A 39 -8.34 3.75 2.51
C GLU A 39 -8.83 2.73 3.52
N ALA A 40 -9.12 3.18 4.74
CA ALA A 40 -9.63 2.34 5.82
C ALA A 40 -11.11 1.95 5.57
N TYR A 41 -11.31 1.04 4.62
CA TYR A 41 -12.61 0.67 4.07
C TYR A 41 -13.40 -0.33 4.94
N ASP A 42 -12.72 -1.15 5.74
CA ASP A 42 -13.38 -2.19 6.54
C ASP A 42 -12.96 -2.21 8.02
N GLY A 43 -13.80 -2.86 8.85
CA GLY A 43 -13.56 -2.99 10.29
C GLY A 43 -12.28 -3.76 10.62
N PHE A 44 -11.86 -4.68 9.76
CA PHE A 44 -10.64 -5.46 9.95
C PHE A 44 -9.39 -4.59 9.83
N PHE A 45 -9.33 -3.73 8.81
CA PHE A 45 -8.26 -2.77 8.63
C PHE A 45 -8.21 -1.78 9.79
N LEU A 46 -9.36 -1.23 10.19
CA LEU A 46 -9.47 -0.29 11.31
C LEU A 46 -8.97 -0.89 12.63
N ASP A 47 -9.28 -2.16 12.93
CA ASP A 47 -8.73 -2.84 14.11
C ASP A 47 -7.24 -3.15 13.97
N SER A 48 -6.81 -3.50 12.75
CA SER A 48 -5.41 -3.74 12.42
C SER A 48 -4.54 -2.49 12.64
N ILE A 49 -5.09 -1.29 12.52
CA ILE A 49 -4.41 -0.01 12.79
C ILE A 49 -4.85 0.66 14.10
N ARG A 50 -5.42 -0.08 15.06
CA ARG A 50 -6.03 0.53 16.26
C ARG A 50 -5.08 1.39 17.10
N THR A 51 -3.78 1.08 17.12
CA THR A 51 -2.76 1.85 17.84
C THR A 51 -1.67 2.34 16.89
N LYS A 52 -0.95 3.40 17.26
CA LYS A 52 0.12 3.97 16.41
C LYS A 52 1.22 2.94 16.09
N SER A 53 1.59 2.10 17.06
CA SER A 53 2.55 1.01 16.84
C SER A 53 2.03 -0.03 15.84
N LYS A 54 0.75 -0.43 15.96
CA LYS A 54 0.11 -1.34 15.00
C LYS A 54 0.04 -0.72 13.61
N TYR A 55 -0.33 0.55 13.51
CA TYR A 55 -0.36 1.30 12.26
C TYR A 55 0.99 1.29 11.55
N ILE A 56 2.09 1.61 12.24
CA ILE A 56 3.44 1.57 11.65
C ILE A 56 3.77 0.17 11.11
N LYS A 57 3.40 -0.89 11.83
CA LYS A 57 3.59 -2.28 11.36
C LYS A 57 2.78 -2.57 10.09
N VAL A 58 1.50 -2.22 10.08
CA VAL A 58 0.59 -2.41 8.93
C VAL A 58 1.06 -1.59 7.72
N ARG A 59 1.41 -0.32 7.91
CA ARG A 59 1.95 0.58 6.89
C ARG A 59 3.19 -0.02 6.23
N ASN A 60 4.18 -0.44 7.04
CA ASN A 60 5.40 -1.05 6.54
C ASN A 60 5.13 -2.39 5.81
N GLN A 61 4.17 -3.18 6.30
CA GLN A 61 3.75 -4.42 5.64
C GLN A 61 3.13 -4.14 4.26
N ILE A 62 2.28 -3.12 4.15
CA ILE A 62 1.66 -2.71 2.88
C ILE A 62 2.73 -2.20 1.91
N MET A 63 3.61 -1.29 2.33
CA MET A 63 4.70 -0.77 1.49
C MET A 63 5.55 -1.90 0.90
N LYS A 64 5.96 -2.87 1.73
CA LYS A 64 6.71 -4.05 1.27
C LYS A 64 5.94 -4.86 0.23
N LYS A 65 4.64 -5.05 0.45
CA LYS A 65 3.81 -5.87 -0.44
C LYS A 65 3.55 -5.17 -1.77
N VAL A 66 3.25 -3.87 -1.74
CA VAL A 66 3.04 -3.02 -2.93
C VAL A 66 4.32 -2.96 -3.75
N TYR A 67 5.46 -2.59 -3.14
CA TYR A 67 6.75 -2.54 -3.83
C TYR A 67 7.08 -3.87 -4.52
N LYS A 68 6.94 -5.00 -3.80
CA LYS A 68 7.19 -6.32 -4.37
C LYS A 68 6.22 -6.66 -5.52
N TYR A 69 4.97 -6.20 -5.46
CA TYR A 69 4.01 -6.40 -6.54
C TYR A 69 4.39 -5.56 -7.76
N MET A 70 4.67 -4.27 -7.58
CA MET A 70 5.00 -3.34 -8.66
C MET A 70 6.31 -3.71 -9.35
N ASN A 71 7.37 -4.01 -8.59
CA ASN A 71 8.65 -4.45 -9.15
C ASN A 71 8.52 -5.73 -9.98
N LYS A 72 7.69 -6.70 -9.55
CA LYS A 72 7.38 -7.89 -10.35
C LYS A 72 6.69 -7.59 -11.68
N ASN A 73 6.03 -6.44 -11.81
CA ASN A 73 5.41 -5.95 -13.03
C ASN A 73 6.31 -4.97 -13.80
N GLY A 74 7.60 -4.86 -13.45
CA GLY A 74 8.56 -3.99 -14.13
C GLY A 74 8.42 -2.50 -13.79
N ILE A 75 7.85 -2.18 -12.63
CA ILE A 75 7.67 -0.81 -12.14
C ILE A 75 8.62 -0.59 -10.96
N ASP A 76 9.59 0.30 -11.14
CA ASP A 76 10.64 0.58 -10.14
C ASP A 76 10.24 1.64 -9.11
N GLU A 77 9.35 2.56 -9.51
CA GLU A 77 8.90 3.68 -8.68
C GLU A 77 7.38 3.68 -8.55
N THR A 78 6.86 3.88 -7.35
CA THR A 78 5.40 3.86 -7.09
C THR A 78 5.02 4.89 -6.04
N TRP A 79 4.03 5.72 -6.35
CA TRP A 79 3.48 6.67 -5.39
C TRP A 79 2.43 5.97 -4.53
N ILE A 80 2.56 6.07 -3.21
CA ILE A 80 1.63 5.45 -2.26
C ILE A 80 1.13 6.47 -1.24
N THR A 81 -0.20 6.57 -1.10
CA THR A 81 -0.85 7.50 -0.16
C THR A 81 -1.72 6.75 0.83
N PHE A 82 -1.51 7.00 2.13
CA PHE A 82 -2.30 6.44 3.23
C PHE A 82 -3.31 7.47 3.74
N TYR A 83 -4.59 7.12 3.72
CA TYR A 83 -5.69 7.87 4.32
C TYR A 83 -6.22 7.13 5.54
N THR A 84 -5.72 7.49 6.73
CA THR A 84 -6.10 6.81 7.98
C THR A 84 -6.52 7.79 9.07
N LYS A 85 -6.99 7.26 10.20
CA LYS A 85 -7.25 8.06 11.41
C LYS A 85 -6.02 8.80 11.96
N TYR A 86 -4.82 8.48 11.47
CA TYR A 86 -3.57 9.17 11.84
C TYR A 86 -3.22 10.31 10.88
N GLY A 87 -4.06 10.58 9.88
CA GLY A 87 -3.84 11.61 8.87
C GLY A 87 -3.49 11.03 7.51
N ARG A 88 -3.08 11.93 6.61
CA ARG A 88 -2.56 11.62 5.29
C ARG A 88 -1.03 11.45 5.35
N GLU A 89 -0.53 10.37 4.76
CA GLU A 89 0.92 10.13 4.58
C GLU A 89 1.19 9.71 3.14
N ASP A 90 2.09 10.43 2.46
CA ASP A 90 2.51 10.15 1.09
C ASP A 90 3.95 9.64 1.05
N HIS A 91 4.22 8.64 0.21
CA HIS A 91 5.57 8.10 0.01
C HIS A 91 5.82 7.76 -1.45
N LEU A 92 7.04 8.00 -1.93
CA LEU A 92 7.53 7.43 -3.18
C LEU A 92 8.34 6.17 -2.84
N LEU A 93 7.86 5.01 -3.31
CA LEU A 93 8.54 3.73 -3.13
C LEU A 93 9.52 3.51 -4.28
N TYR A 94 10.81 3.51 -3.97
CA TYR A 94 11.91 3.15 -4.85
C TYR A 94 12.96 2.35 -4.05
N GLU A 95 13.91 1.69 -4.71
CA GLU A 95 14.80 0.72 -4.06
C GLU A 95 15.54 1.30 -2.83
N ASP A 96 16.17 2.46 -2.98
CA ASP A 96 16.95 3.08 -1.90
C ASP A 96 16.06 3.47 -0.71
N PHE A 97 14.88 4.06 -0.94
CA PHE A 97 13.91 4.32 0.12
C PHE A 97 13.56 3.04 0.88
N MET A 98 13.34 1.94 0.15
CA MET A 98 12.99 0.65 0.74
C MET A 98 14.15 0.06 1.56
N ARG A 99 15.41 0.29 1.16
CA ARG A 99 16.62 -0.14 1.90
C ARG A 99 16.87 0.70 3.13
N GLU A 100 16.85 2.02 3.00
CA GLU A 100 17.07 2.99 4.09
C GLU A 100 16.07 2.81 5.24
N ASN A 101 14.83 2.46 4.90
CA ASN A 101 13.77 2.21 5.89
C ASN A 101 13.71 0.75 6.37
N HIS A 102 14.70 -0.09 6.03
CA HIS A 102 14.77 -1.51 6.39
C HIS A 102 13.51 -2.31 5.97
N LEU A 103 12.90 -1.90 4.86
CA LEU A 103 11.72 -2.55 4.31
C LEU A 103 12.09 -3.74 3.44
N ILE A 104 13.24 -3.68 2.77
CA ILE A 104 13.86 -4.80 2.05
C ILE A 104 15.30 -5.02 2.54
N LYS A 105 15.93 -6.11 2.09
CA LYS A 105 17.32 -6.46 2.42
C LYS A 105 18.27 -5.98 1.34
#